data_AF-W4VM92-F1
#
_entry.id   AF-W4VM92-F1
#
_cell.length_a   1.000
_cell.length_b   1.000
_cell.length_c   1.000
_cell.angle_alpha   90.00
_cell.angle_beta   90.00
_cell.angle_gamma   90.00
#
_symmetry.space_group_name_H-M   'P 1'
#
loop_
_entity.id
_entity.type
_entity.pdbx_description
1 polymer ?
#
loop_
_entity_poly.entity_id
_entity_poly.type
_entity_poly.pdbx_seq_one_letter_code
_entity_poly.pdbx_strand_id
1 'polypeptide(L)'
;MFKVNGGGANEAHILSNGLVGVLGHIACFDNDGNRHYYPMIFVLNPITGEYSDIELIAKRAHFLPGETKRPDLKDVVFSGGLIRKSDGTANLYAGISDAEAHKLIINDPFLQFEE
;
A
#
# COMPACT_ATOMS: atom_id res chain seq x y z
N MET A 1 10.32 -17.53 -4.01
CA MET A 1 10.16 -16.62 -2.85
C MET A 1 10.79 -15.30 -3.27
N PHE A 2 10.00 -14.23 -3.45
CA PHE A 2 10.56 -12.92 -3.80
C PHE A 2 11.28 -12.35 -2.58
N LYS A 3 12.52 -11.90 -2.74
CA LYS A 3 13.26 -11.25 -1.67
C LYS A 3 12.75 -9.81 -1.58
N VAL A 4 12.26 -9.42 -0.41
CA VAL A 4 11.94 -8.02 -0.15
C VAL A 4 13.25 -7.22 -0.13
N ASN A 5 13.30 -6.14 -0.90
CA ASN A 5 14.47 -5.28 -1.05
C ASN A 5 14.32 -3.95 -0.29
N GLY A 6 13.13 -3.61 0.18
CA GLY A 6 12.85 -2.42 0.97
C GLY A 6 11.36 -2.16 1.11
N GLY A 7 11.02 -1.09 1.82
CA GLY A 7 9.64 -0.65 2.05
C GLY A 7 9.60 0.42 3.12
N GLY A 8 8.41 0.94 3.38
CA GLY A 8 8.20 1.94 4.40
C GLY A 8 6.75 2.39 4.53
N ALA A 9 6.46 3.03 5.66
CA ALA A 9 5.20 3.71 5.88
C ALA A 9 5.05 4.92 4.95
N ASN A 10 3.82 5.17 4.53
CA ASN A 10 3.42 6.33 3.75
C ASN A 10 2.40 7.19 4.51
N GLU A 11 1.44 6.57 5.19
CA GLU A 11 0.41 7.22 5.99
C GLU A 11 0.07 6.35 7.22
N ALA A 12 -0.38 6.99 8.30
CA ALA A 12 -0.82 6.31 9.51
C ALA A 12 -2.23 6.77 9.90
N HIS A 13 -3.07 5.82 10.31
CA HIS A 13 -4.41 6.04 10.82
C HIS A 13 -4.49 5.60 12.28
N ILE A 14 -5.03 6.46 13.15
CA ILE A 14 -5.44 6.03 14.49
C ILE A 14 -6.74 5.25 14.33
N LEU A 15 -6.74 4.00 14.81
CA LEU A 15 -7.88 3.10 14.77
C LEU A 15 -8.76 3.28 16.02
N SER A 16 -10.02 2.84 15.96
CA SER A 16 -11.01 2.98 17.04
C SER A 16 -10.57 2.38 18.38
N ASN A 17 -9.77 1.31 18.35
CA ASN A 17 -9.21 0.63 19.51
C ASN A 17 -7.85 1.20 19.97
N GLY A 18 -7.40 2.32 19.39
CA GLY A 18 -6.15 2.99 19.73
C GLY A 18 -4.89 2.41 19.08
N LEU A 19 -5.02 1.36 18.26
CA LEU A 19 -3.93 0.88 17.42
C LEU A 19 -3.66 1.85 16.26
N VAL A 20 -2.52 1.68 15.60
CA VAL A 20 -2.13 2.50 14.44
C VAL A 20 -2.14 1.62 13.18
N GLY A 21 -3.09 1.87 12.28
CA GLY A 21 -3.10 1.30 10.95
C GLY A 21 -2.10 2.02 10.05
N VAL A 22 -1.09 1.30 9.55
CA VAL A 22 -0.04 1.86 8.71
C VAL A 22 -0.29 1.47 7.27
N LEU A 23 -0.50 2.47 6.41
CA LEU A 23 -0.44 2.32 4.95
C LEU A 23 1.00 2.55 4.52
N GLY A 24 1.52 1.67 3.68
CA GLY A 24 2.87 1.79 3.17
C GLY A 24 3.06 1.13 1.82
N HIS A 25 4.32 0.94 1.46
CA HIS A 25 4.71 0.16 0.30
C HIS A 25 5.80 -0.84 0.67
N ILE A 26 5.84 -1.94 -0.07
CA ILE A 26 6.93 -2.92 -0.04
C ILE A 26 7.46 -3.10 -1.46
N ALA A 27 8.77 -3.27 -1.57
CA ALA A 27 9.49 -3.32 -2.83
C ALA A 27 10.28 -4.62 -2.96
N CYS A 28 10.24 -5.22 -4.14
CA CYS A 28 11.16 -6.27 -4.57
C CYS A 28 11.62 -6.02 -5.99
N PHE A 29 12.76 -6.62 -6.36
CA PHE A 29 13.32 -6.56 -7.71
C PHE A 29 13.28 -7.92 -8.38
N ASP A 30 12.98 -7.96 -9.67
CA ASP A 30 13.12 -9.17 -10.47
C ASP A 30 14.58 -9.41 -10.90
N ASN A 31 14.81 -10.48 -11.66
CA ASN A 31 16.15 -10.87 -12.13
C ASN A 31 16.76 -9.88 -13.12
N ASP A 32 15.93 -9.08 -13.81
CA ASP A 32 16.36 -8.06 -14.76
C ASP A 32 16.58 -6.70 -14.08
N GLY A 33 16.33 -6.63 -12.76
CA GLY A 33 16.45 -5.40 -11.96
C GLY A 33 15.23 -4.49 -12.06
N ASN A 34 14.11 -4.94 -12.64
CA ASN A 34 12.87 -4.18 -12.65
C ASN A 34 12.30 -4.09 -11.24
N ARG A 35 11.62 -2.98 -10.98
CA ARG A 35 11.08 -2.67 -9.66
C ARG A 35 9.61 -3.05 -9.59
N HIS A 36 9.27 -3.75 -8.52
CA HIS A 36 7.90 -4.16 -8.19
C HIS A 36 7.54 -3.58 -6.83
N TYR A 37 6.61 -2.62 -6.81
CA TYR A 37 6.19 -1.95 -5.58
C TYR A 37 4.71 -2.19 -5.38
N TYR A 38 4.36 -2.61 -4.17
CA TYR A 38 3.00 -2.94 -3.79
C TYR A 38 2.58 -2.12 -2.58
N PRO A 39 1.42 -1.43 -2.63
CA PRO A 39 0.79 -0.88 -1.45
C PRO A 39 0.50 -2.00 -0.47
N MET A 40 0.85 -1.77 0.78
CA MET A 40 0.68 -2.70 1.86
C MET A 40 0.09 -2.01 3.08
N ILE A 41 -0.49 -2.81 3.97
CA ILE A 41 -0.91 -2.38 5.29
C ILE A 41 -0.37 -3.32 6.36
N PHE A 42 -0.21 -2.78 7.57
CA PHE A 42 -0.09 -3.55 8.80
C PHE A 42 -0.60 -2.69 9.96
N VAL A 43 -0.87 -3.30 11.10
CA VAL A 43 -1.29 -2.59 12.32
C VAL A 43 -0.18 -2.65 13.36
N LEU A 44 0.09 -1.52 14.01
CA LEU A 44 1.08 -1.34 15.06
C LEU A 44 0.38 -1.02 16.38
N ASN A 45 0.75 -1.72 17.45
CA ASN A 45 0.46 -1.28 18.80
C ASN A 45 1.50 -0.23 19.22
N PRO A 46 1.13 1.04 19.39
CA PRO A 46 2.09 2.11 19.66
C PRO A 46 2.69 2.04 21.07
N ILE A 47 2.13 1.24 21.98
CA ILE A 47 2.60 1.08 23.35
C ILE A 47 3.62 -0.06 23.45
N THR A 48 3.33 -1.20 22.83
CA THR A 48 4.19 -2.41 22.93
C THR A 48 5.20 -2.52 21.78
N GLY A 49 4.94 -1.86 20.64
CA GLY A 49 5.71 -2.02 19.42
C GLY A 49 5.40 -3.32 18.65
N GLU A 50 4.46 -4.14 19.13
CA GLU A 50 3.98 -5.32 18.40
C GLU A 50 3.23 -4.91 17.14
N TYR A 51 3.34 -5.73 16.10
CA TYR A 51 2.73 -5.45 14.80
C TYR A 51 2.14 -6.71 14.16
N SER A 52 1.12 -6.54 13.33
CA SER A 52 0.49 -7.61 12.55
C SER A 52 1.37 -8.06 11.39
N ASP A 53 1.01 -9.18 10.76
CA ASP A 53 1.54 -9.51 9.43
C ASP A 53 1.22 -8.40 8.42
N ILE A 54 2.06 -8.31 7.38
CA ILE A 54 1.90 -7.35 6.28
C ILE A 54 0.91 -7.92 5.25
N GLU A 55 -0.06 -7.12 4.84
CA GLU A 55 -1.02 -7.45 3.79
C GLU A 55 -0.82 -6.56 2.56
N LEU A 56 -0.74 -7.16 1.37
CA LEU A 56 -0.74 -6.42 0.10
C LEU A 56 -2.17 -6.07 -0.30
N ILE A 57 -2.43 -4.79 -0.57
CA ILE A 57 -3.79 -4.32 -0.86
C ILE A 57 -4.03 -3.96 -2.33
N ALA A 58 -2.96 -3.81 -3.13
CA ALA A 58 -3.07 -3.60 -4.57
C ALA A 58 -1.80 -3.99 -5.34
N LYS A 59 -1.94 -4.14 -6.66
CA LYS A 59 -0.84 -4.28 -7.63
C LYS A 59 -1.09 -3.36 -8.83
N ARG A 60 -0.06 -3.12 -9.65
CA ARG A 60 -0.16 -2.22 -10.82
C ARG A 60 -1.33 -2.54 -11.74
N ALA A 61 -1.60 -3.83 -11.97
CA ALA A 61 -2.65 -4.30 -12.86
C ALA A 61 -4.09 -4.03 -12.36
N HIS A 62 -4.27 -3.60 -11.10
CA HIS A 62 -5.58 -3.17 -10.61
C HIS A 62 -5.93 -1.73 -11.05
N PHE A 63 -4.93 -0.95 -11.44
CA PHE A 63 -5.10 0.43 -11.91
C PHE A 63 -5.22 0.49 -13.44
N LEU A 64 -5.64 1.63 -13.96
CA LEU A 64 -5.75 1.82 -15.42
C LEU A 64 -4.38 1.67 -16.09
N PRO A 65 -4.32 1.21 -17.35
CA PRO A 65 -3.10 1.31 -18.16
C PRO A 65 -2.73 2.80 -18.31
N GLY A 66 -1.43 3.08 -18.41
CA GLY A 66 -0.93 4.46 -18.48
C GLY A 66 0.57 4.51 -18.66
N GLU A 67 1.10 5.73 -18.66
CA GLU A 67 2.52 5.99 -18.93
C GLU A 67 3.44 5.45 -17.83
N THR A 68 4.72 5.27 -18.16
CA THR A 68 5.76 4.94 -17.20
C THR A 68 6.97 5.84 -17.40
N LYS A 69 7.51 6.38 -16.30
CA LYS A 69 8.66 7.28 -16.36
C LYS A 69 9.91 6.62 -16.93
N ARG A 70 10.09 5.32 -16.68
CA ARG A 70 11.17 4.48 -17.20
C ARG A 70 10.72 3.02 -17.27
N PRO A 71 11.29 2.18 -18.17
CA PRO A 71 10.90 0.79 -18.31
C PRO A 71 10.93 -0.03 -17.00
N ASP A 72 11.92 0.20 -16.14
CA ASP A 72 12.08 -0.53 -14.87
C ASP A 72 11.03 -0.17 -13.80
N LEU A 73 10.21 0.86 -14.03
CA LEU A 73 9.18 1.34 -13.11
C LEU A 73 7.76 0.92 -13.52
N LYS A 74 7.64 0.07 -14.54
CA LYS A 74 6.34 -0.32 -15.09
C LYS A 74 5.42 -0.96 -14.06
N ASP A 75 5.96 -1.74 -13.11
CA ASP A 75 5.20 -2.42 -12.06
C ASP A 75 5.35 -1.75 -10.67
N VAL A 76 5.53 -0.42 -10.67
CA VAL A 76 5.60 0.38 -9.43
C VAL A 76 4.25 1.01 -9.10
N VAL A 77 3.78 0.74 -7.88
CA VAL A 77 2.66 1.45 -7.25
C VAL A 77 3.14 1.98 -5.91
N PHE A 78 3.09 3.30 -5.74
CA PHE A 78 3.49 3.98 -4.52
C PHE A 78 2.26 4.60 -3.86
N SER A 79 1.83 4.07 -2.71
CA SER A 79 0.65 4.58 -2.01
C SER A 79 0.84 6.05 -1.60
N GLY A 80 -0.12 6.89 -2.01
CA GLY A 80 -0.16 8.32 -1.68
C GLY A 80 -1.11 8.64 -0.52
N GLY A 81 -2.13 7.82 -0.31
CA GLY A 81 -2.96 7.89 0.90
C GLY A 81 -4.28 7.12 0.80
N LEU A 82 -5.00 7.02 1.92
CA LEU A 82 -6.23 6.24 2.05
C LEU A 82 -7.35 7.06 2.72
N ILE A 83 -8.47 7.23 2.02
CA ILE A 83 -9.69 7.82 2.59
C ILE A 83 -10.68 6.71 2.92
N ARG A 84 -10.78 6.35 4.20
CA ARG A 84 -11.75 5.39 4.75
C ARG A 84 -13.16 6.00 4.73
N LYS A 85 -14.18 5.21 4.41
CA LYS A 85 -15.60 5.63 4.34
C LYS A 85 -16.45 4.83 5.31
N SER A 86 -17.59 5.40 5.69
CA SER A 86 -18.55 4.77 6.61
C SER A 86 -19.28 3.55 6.04
N ASP A 87 -19.21 3.34 4.73
CA ASP A 87 -19.83 2.18 4.05
C ASP A 87 -18.93 0.93 4.03
N GLY A 88 -17.81 0.96 4.76
CA GLY A 88 -16.83 -0.14 4.80
C GLY A 88 -15.90 -0.19 3.59
N THR A 89 -15.92 0.83 2.72
CA THR A 89 -14.97 0.97 1.62
C THR A 89 -13.92 2.05 1.91
N ALA A 90 -12.86 2.09 1.10
CA ALA A 90 -11.88 3.14 1.13
C ALA A 90 -11.44 3.54 -0.29
N ASN A 91 -11.09 4.81 -0.47
CA ASN A 91 -10.41 5.28 -1.67
C ASN A 91 -8.89 5.22 -1.43
N LEU A 92 -8.19 4.35 -2.16
CA LEU A 92 -6.73 4.30 -2.19
C LEU A 92 -6.23 5.21 -3.31
N TYR A 93 -5.42 6.20 -2.96
CA TYR A 93 -4.70 7.05 -3.91
C TYR A 93 -3.27 6.54 -4.04
N ALA A 94 -2.76 6.45 -5.27
CA ALA A 94 -1.42 5.96 -5.52
C ALA A 94 -0.76 6.66 -6.70
N GLY A 95 0.54 6.93 -6.56
CA GLY A 95 1.43 7.20 -7.67
C GLY A 95 1.67 5.92 -8.46
N ILE A 96 1.50 6.00 -9.78
CA ILE A 96 1.57 4.87 -10.69
C ILE A 96 2.76 5.06 -11.63
N SER A 97 3.69 4.11 -11.58
CA SER A 97 4.84 4.04 -12.48
C SER A 97 5.68 5.33 -12.56
N ASP A 98 5.71 6.10 -11.47
CA ASP A 98 6.32 7.44 -11.33
C ASP A 98 5.88 8.48 -12.39
N ALA A 99 4.74 8.24 -13.04
CA ALA A 99 4.26 9.07 -14.15
C ALA A 99 2.89 9.68 -13.89
N GLU A 100 2.02 8.96 -13.17
CA GLU A 100 0.62 9.31 -13.00
C GLU A 100 0.17 9.16 -11.54
N ALA A 101 -0.99 9.72 -11.21
CA ALA A 101 -1.65 9.50 -9.93
C ALA A 101 -3.05 8.94 -10.19
N HIS A 102 -3.36 7.77 -9.62
CA HIS A 102 -4.63 7.09 -9.80
C HIS A 102 -5.34 6.91 -8.45
N LYS A 103 -6.61 6.52 -8.52
CA LYS A 103 -7.44 6.16 -7.37
C LYS A 103 -8.10 4.82 -7.62
N LEU A 104 -8.12 3.95 -6.61
CA LEU A 104 -8.87 2.71 -6.58
C LEU A 104 -9.87 2.71 -5.41
N ILE A 105 -11.03 2.08 -5.58
CA ILE A 105 -11.96 1.83 -4.47
C ILE A 105 -11.71 0.39 -4.00
N ILE A 106 -11.36 0.22 -2.73
CA ILE A 106 -11.16 -1.07 -2.06
C ILE A 106 -12.13 -1.20 -0.89
N ASN A 107 -12.26 -2.41 -0.34
CA ASN A 107 -12.77 -2.58 1.02
C ASN A 107 -11.81 -1.89 2.00
N ASP A 108 -12.32 -1.31 3.08
CA ASP A 108 -11.49 -0.70 4.12
C ASP A 108 -10.54 -1.75 4.72
N PRO A 109 -9.23 -1.64 4.48
CA PRO A 109 -8.28 -2.67 4.89
C PRO A 109 -8.07 -2.72 6.40
N PHE A 110 -8.42 -1.64 7.13
CA PHE A 110 -8.20 -1.57 8.58
C PHE A 110 -9.40 -2.00 9.41
N LEU A 111 -10.59 -2.11 8.79
CA LEU A 111 -11.83 -2.40 9.52
C LEU A 111 -11.77 -3.72 10.29
N GLN A 112 -11.10 -4.73 9.73
CA GLN A 112 -10.91 -6.05 10.36
C GLN A 112 -10.05 -6.02 11.64
N PHE A 113 -9.37 -4.91 11.94
CA PHE A 113 -8.50 -4.77 13.12
C PHE A 113 -9.12 -3.86 14.19
N GLU A 114 -10.35 -3.40 13.99
CA GLU A 114 -11.06 -2.46 14.87
C GLU A 114 -12.14 -3.11 15.74
N GLU A 115 -12.25 -4.45 15.67
CA GLU A 115 -13.16 -5.26 16.50
C GLU A 115 -12.67 -5.43 17.94
#